data_AF-A0A1V6SGB8-F1
#
_entry.id   AF-A0A1V6SGB8-F1
#
_cell.length_a   1.000
_cell.length_b   1.000
_cell.length_c   1.000
_cell.angle_alpha   90.00
_cell.angle_beta   90.00
_cell.angle_gamma   90.00
#
_symmetry.space_group_name_H-M   'P 1'
#
loop_
_entity.id
_entity.type
_entity.pdbx_description
1 polymer ?
#
loop_
_entity_poly.entity_id
_entity_poly.type
_entity_poly.pdbx_seq_one_letter_code
_entity_poly.pdbx_strand_id
1 'polypeptide(L)'
;MSSKNQVKETRLHMEQRGFLMKLEATIEALDKHKLDAAQLKGLNINLCRMTLDQNSGLKPHFFAPRHDIPQPSDEILNEACSVGDPEQCFTDPYSRAYAIHTDWDSYAFHDVEFLDSAPWRSMQPIDYTPYKDLYQYDKPAFGAFRMVDIAGREFPHFKAVIYNDLEVDNETCFRGELLISPRLMLGQLTKICLVHHNIVPVLLISLMGKRARLLESYFDSSSKSFVMRSSDLYEFSDQTSISKAFKTLAEYFLGDPTGKTV
;
A
#
# COMPACT_ATOMS: atom_id res chain seq x y z
N MET A 1 28.05 -28.82 -19.02
CA MET A 1 27.36 -28.77 -17.71
C MET A 1 27.39 -27.33 -17.24
N SER A 2 26.26 -26.63 -17.32
CA SER A 2 26.17 -25.24 -16.86
C SER A 2 26.28 -25.23 -15.34
N SER A 3 27.26 -24.54 -14.78
CA SER A 3 27.36 -24.35 -13.33
C SER A 3 26.10 -23.62 -12.88
N LYS A 4 25.22 -24.30 -12.16
CA LYS A 4 24.14 -23.64 -11.42
C LYS A 4 24.82 -22.66 -10.47
N ASN A 5 24.88 -21.39 -10.84
CA ASN A 5 25.29 -20.32 -9.95
C ASN A 5 24.40 -20.43 -8.72
N GLN A 6 24.99 -20.87 -7.62
CA GLN A 6 24.27 -21.05 -6.37
C GLN A 6 23.96 -19.65 -5.86
N VAL A 7 22.71 -19.24 -6.06
CA VAL A 7 22.21 -17.95 -5.62
C VAL A 7 22.34 -17.91 -4.10
N LYS A 8 23.30 -17.12 -3.60
CA LYS A 8 23.63 -17.05 -2.17
C LYS A 8 22.97 -15.81 -1.57
N GLU A 9 22.07 -16.06 -0.63
CA GLU A 9 21.45 -15.00 0.17
C GLU A 9 22.52 -14.23 0.97
N THR A 10 22.45 -12.90 0.95
CA THR A 10 23.37 -12.04 1.69
C THR A 10 23.01 -12.03 3.17
N ARG A 11 23.99 -11.74 4.04
CA ARG A 11 23.73 -11.56 5.48
C ARG A 11 22.73 -10.43 5.73
N LEU A 12 22.81 -9.35 4.95
CA LEU A 12 21.90 -8.22 5.07
C LEU A 12 20.45 -8.64 4.79
N HIS A 13 20.23 -9.40 3.72
CA HIS A 13 18.92 -9.91 3.36
C HIS A 13 18.35 -10.84 4.45
N MET A 14 19.17 -11.71 5.04
CA MET A 14 18.78 -12.53 6.19
C MET A 14 18.40 -11.69 7.42
N GLU A 15 19.19 -10.67 7.75
CA GLU A 15 18.92 -9.76 8.87
C GLU A 15 17.62 -8.98 8.68
N GLN A 16 17.36 -8.48 7.46
CA GLN A 16 16.10 -7.82 7.09
C GLN A 16 14.90 -8.75 7.28
N ARG A 17 14.96 -9.98 6.76
CA ARG A 17 13.88 -10.96 6.94
C ARG A 17 13.63 -11.26 8.41
N GLY A 18 14.70 -11.49 9.19
CA GLY A 18 14.59 -11.74 10.63
C GLY A 18 13.95 -10.58 11.38
N PHE A 19 14.32 -9.34 11.04
CA PHE A 19 13.72 -8.14 11.61
C PHE A 19 12.23 -8.05 11.28
N LEU A 20 11.86 -8.18 10.00
CA LEU A 20 10.46 -8.07 9.55
C LEU A 20 9.58 -9.17 10.15
N MET A 21 10.08 -10.40 10.27
CA MET A 21 9.34 -11.50 10.94
C MET A 21 9.09 -11.18 12.41
N LYS A 22 10.10 -10.67 13.13
CA LYS A 22 9.94 -10.29 14.54
C LYS A 22 8.98 -9.11 14.70
N LEU A 23 9.10 -8.10 13.83
CA LEU A 23 8.23 -6.94 13.84
C LEU A 23 6.78 -7.35 13.59
N GLU A 24 6.53 -8.13 12.54
CA GLU A 24 5.20 -8.64 12.18
C GLU A 24 4.57 -9.41 13.34
N ALA A 25 5.29 -10.36 13.94
CA ALA A 25 4.80 -11.12 15.09
C ALA A 25 4.51 -10.24 16.31
N THR A 26 5.32 -9.19 16.53
CA THR A 26 5.12 -8.24 17.63
C THR A 26 3.85 -7.42 17.41
N ILE A 27 3.60 -6.95 16.18
CA ILE A 27 2.40 -6.18 15.82
C ILE A 27 1.16 -7.07 15.86
N GLU A 28 1.28 -8.32 15.43
CA GLU A 28 0.20 -9.29 15.46
C GLU A 28 -0.24 -9.58 16.91
N ALA A 29 0.68 -9.60 17.87
CA ALA A 29 0.37 -9.79 19.28
C ALA A 29 -0.22 -8.56 19.99
N LEU A 30 -0.36 -7.41 19.30
CA LEU A 30 -0.95 -6.20 19.91
C LEU A 30 -2.48 -6.30 19.97
N ASP A 31 -3.03 -5.96 21.14
CA ASP A 31 -4.48 -5.76 21.33
C ASP A 31 -4.98 -4.40 20.82
N LYS A 32 -4.05 -3.51 20.44
CA LYS A 32 -4.37 -2.15 19.97
C LYS A 32 -4.38 -2.09 18.45
N HIS A 33 -5.43 -1.49 17.90
CA HIS A 33 -5.62 -1.37 16.45
C HIS A 33 -5.19 -0.03 15.86
N LYS A 34 -4.98 0.97 16.72
CA LYS A 34 -4.41 2.28 16.38
C LYS A 34 -3.17 2.51 17.20
N LEU A 35 -2.10 2.93 16.54
CA LEU A 35 -0.80 3.15 17.17
C LEU A 35 -0.37 4.61 16.98
N ASP A 36 -0.08 5.28 18.08
CA ASP A 36 0.51 6.61 18.07
C ASP A 36 2.03 6.58 17.78
N ALA A 37 2.61 7.77 17.60
CA ALA A 37 4.04 7.91 17.29
C ALA A 37 4.97 7.31 18.37
N ALA A 38 4.58 7.33 19.65
CA ALA A 38 5.40 6.77 20.73
C ALA A 38 5.41 5.24 20.67
N GLN A 39 4.25 4.63 20.41
CA GLN A 39 4.12 3.19 20.22
C GLN A 39 4.89 2.71 18.97
N LEU A 40 4.79 3.43 17.85
CA LEU A 40 5.53 3.14 16.64
C LEU A 40 7.05 3.20 16.87
N LYS A 41 7.52 4.24 17.56
CA LYS A 41 8.94 4.36 17.95
C LYS A 41 9.40 3.21 18.83
N GLY A 42 8.55 2.74 19.76
CA GLY A 42 8.82 1.55 20.58
C GLY A 42 8.98 0.26 19.78
N LEU A 43 8.35 0.18 18.60
CA LEU A 43 8.47 -0.94 17.65
C LEU A 43 9.59 -0.75 16.62
N ASN A 44 10.39 0.31 16.74
CA ASN A 44 11.39 0.71 15.76
C ASN A 44 10.80 0.94 14.35
N ILE A 45 9.58 1.51 14.33
CA ILE A 45 8.90 1.99 13.13
C ILE A 45 9.09 3.50 13.04
N ASN A 46 9.66 3.96 11.93
CA ASN A 46 9.78 5.37 11.62
C ASN A 46 8.60 5.82 10.74
N LEU A 47 7.61 6.46 11.36
CA LEU A 47 6.51 7.09 10.65
C LEU A 47 6.93 8.50 10.21
N CYS A 48 6.98 8.73 8.89
CA CYS A 48 7.37 9.99 8.29
C CYS A 48 6.25 10.57 7.42
N ARG A 49 6.22 11.90 7.28
CA ARG A 49 5.35 12.54 6.29
C ARG A 49 5.91 12.35 4.88
N MET A 50 5.00 12.15 3.93
CA MET A 50 5.24 12.08 2.51
C MET A 50 4.38 13.14 1.81
N THR A 51 4.93 13.82 0.82
CA THR A 51 4.17 14.77 0.00
C THR A 51 4.11 14.23 -1.42
N LEU A 52 3.02 14.45 -2.13
CA LEU A 52 2.93 14.00 -3.53
C LEU A 52 3.37 15.07 -4.55
N ASP A 53 3.91 16.20 -4.05
CA ASP A 53 4.59 17.20 -4.87
C ASP A 53 5.91 16.64 -5.42
N GLN A 54 6.02 16.58 -6.74
CA GLN A 54 7.19 16.05 -7.45
C GLN A 54 8.46 16.87 -7.27
N ASN A 55 8.33 18.13 -6.86
CA ASN A 55 9.46 19.03 -6.59
C ASN A 55 9.98 18.91 -5.15
N SER A 56 9.23 18.23 -4.27
CA SER A 56 9.57 18.05 -2.87
C SER A 56 10.57 16.91 -2.69
N GLY A 57 11.54 17.10 -1.79
CA GLY A 57 12.40 16.02 -1.30
C GLY A 57 11.64 14.96 -0.48
N LEU A 58 10.39 15.23 -0.10
CA LEU A 58 9.51 14.31 0.64
C LEU A 58 8.59 13.50 -0.28
N LYS A 59 8.83 13.50 -1.60
CA LYS A 59 8.10 12.64 -2.53
C LYS A 59 8.38 11.15 -2.32
N PRO A 60 7.51 10.24 -2.82
CA PRO A 60 7.78 8.82 -2.78
C PRO A 60 9.13 8.50 -3.41
N HIS A 61 9.90 7.60 -2.79
CA HIS A 61 11.25 7.25 -3.22
C HIS A 61 11.27 6.13 -4.25
N PHE A 62 10.27 5.24 -4.19
CA PHE A 62 10.24 3.99 -4.92
C PHE A 62 9.08 3.87 -5.90
N PHE A 63 8.17 4.83 -5.91
CA PHE A 63 6.99 4.83 -6.79
C PHE A 63 6.86 6.18 -7.49
N ALA A 64 6.99 6.19 -8.81
CA ALA A 64 6.74 7.38 -9.62
C ALA A 64 5.24 7.47 -9.97
N PRO A 65 4.66 8.67 -10.10
CA PRO A 65 3.32 8.80 -10.65
C PRO A 65 3.31 8.52 -12.16
N ARG A 66 2.23 7.94 -12.67
CA ARG A 66 1.88 7.94 -14.09
C ARG A 66 1.34 9.31 -14.43
N HIS A 67 1.98 9.98 -15.38
CA HIS A 67 1.49 11.25 -15.90
C HIS A 67 0.40 11.04 -16.95
N ASP A 68 -0.33 12.12 -17.25
CA ASP A 68 -1.30 12.19 -18.34
C ASP A 68 -2.51 11.25 -18.24
N ILE A 69 -2.90 10.86 -17.02
CA ILE A 69 -4.15 10.13 -16.83
C ILE A 69 -5.36 11.10 -16.92
N PRO A 70 -6.48 10.68 -17.56
CA PRO A 70 -7.67 11.50 -17.70
C PRO A 70 -8.31 11.81 -16.34
N GLN A 71 -9.17 12.82 -16.27
CA GLN A 71 -10.00 13.03 -15.08
C GLN A 71 -11.08 11.95 -14.98
N PRO A 72 -11.52 11.57 -13.76
CA PRO A 72 -12.71 10.73 -13.61
C PRO A 72 -13.93 11.37 -14.27
N SER A 73 -14.80 10.55 -14.87
CA SER A 73 -16.04 11.00 -15.49
C SER A 73 -17.07 11.47 -14.45
N ASP A 74 -18.02 12.32 -14.87
CA ASP A 74 -19.10 12.78 -13.98
C ASP A 74 -19.94 11.61 -13.45
N GLU A 75 -20.10 10.53 -14.23
CA GLU A 75 -20.80 9.32 -13.80
C GLU A 75 -20.13 8.68 -12.58
N ILE A 76 -18.82 8.41 -12.66
CA ILE A 76 -18.05 7.86 -11.54
C ILE A 76 -18.07 8.81 -10.33
N LEU A 77 -17.97 10.12 -10.56
CA LEU A 77 -18.00 11.10 -9.47
C LEU A 77 -19.36 11.14 -8.78
N ASN A 78 -20.47 10.99 -9.51
CA ASN A 78 -21.82 10.93 -8.96
C ASN A 78 -22.04 9.67 -8.12
N GLU A 79 -21.57 8.52 -8.59
CA GLU A 79 -21.62 7.25 -7.85
C GLU A 79 -20.84 7.35 -6.54
N ALA A 80 -19.58 7.80 -6.59
CA ALA A 80 -18.74 7.95 -5.42
C ALA A 80 -19.28 8.99 -4.42
N CYS A 81 -19.89 10.09 -4.90
CA CYS A 81 -20.55 11.06 -4.02
C CYS A 81 -21.73 10.45 -3.27
N SER A 82 -22.47 9.53 -3.90
CA SER A 82 -23.63 8.88 -3.28
C SER A 82 -23.23 8.01 -2.08
N VAL A 83 -22.02 7.42 -2.12
CA VAL A 83 -21.40 6.73 -0.97
C VAL A 83 -21.01 7.71 0.15
N GLY A 84 -20.66 8.94 -0.24
CA GLY A 84 -20.33 10.06 0.64
C GLY A 84 -21.51 10.64 1.41
N ASP A 85 -22.76 10.32 1.07
CA ASP A 85 -23.96 10.83 1.74
C ASP A 85 -24.35 9.94 2.96
N PRO A 86 -24.20 10.43 4.20
CA PRO A 86 -24.54 9.67 5.40
C PRO A 86 -26.04 9.39 5.57
N GLU A 87 -26.92 10.11 4.86
CA GLU A 87 -28.37 9.87 4.88
C GLU A 87 -28.80 8.81 3.84
N GLN A 88 -27.98 8.56 2.82
CA GLN A 88 -28.34 7.66 1.71
C GLN A 88 -27.63 6.32 1.71
N CYS A 89 -26.40 6.18 2.25
CA CYS A 89 -25.72 4.88 2.20
C CYS A 89 -24.65 4.62 3.28
N PHE A 90 -24.52 3.33 3.61
CA PHE A 90 -23.57 2.64 4.52
C PHE A 90 -23.18 3.35 5.84
N THR A 91 -23.33 2.64 6.96
CA THR A 91 -23.01 3.21 8.28
C THR A 91 -21.63 2.80 8.79
N ASP A 92 -21.08 1.68 8.33
CA ASP A 92 -19.78 1.17 8.76
C ASP A 92 -18.62 1.58 7.82
N PRO A 93 -17.39 1.74 8.35
CA PRO A 93 -16.22 2.10 7.56
C PRO A 93 -15.87 1.10 6.46
N TYR A 94 -16.06 -0.20 6.69
CA TYR A 94 -15.77 -1.23 5.69
C TYR A 94 -16.64 -1.08 4.43
N SER A 95 -17.97 -1.03 4.58
CA SER A 95 -18.87 -0.93 3.42
C SER A 95 -18.64 0.36 2.63
N ARG A 96 -18.31 1.47 3.30
CA ARG A 96 -17.91 2.73 2.63
C ARG A 96 -16.60 2.57 1.86
N ALA A 97 -15.57 1.99 2.48
CA ALA A 97 -14.29 1.74 1.83
C ALA A 97 -14.43 0.81 0.62
N TYR A 98 -15.29 -0.21 0.72
CA TYR A 98 -15.60 -1.13 -0.38
C TYR A 98 -16.25 -0.42 -1.56
N ALA A 99 -17.28 0.39 -1.30
CA ALA A 99 -17.98 1.11 -2.37
C ALA A 99 -17.06 2.14 -3.05
N ILE A 100 -16.30 2.93 -2.28
CA ILE A 100 -15.29 3.84 -2.84
C ILE A 100 -14.23 3.09 -3.66
N HIS A 101 -13.78 1.93 -3.17
CA HIS A 101 -12.85 1.10 -3.93
C HIS A 101 -13.45 0.69 -5.28
N THR A 102 -14.71 0.25 -5.32
CA THR A 102 -15.37 -0.14 -6.58
C THR A 102 -15.37 1.01 -7.59
N ASP A 103 -15.73 2.22 -7.18
CA ASP A 103 -15.79 3.38 -8.08
C ASP A 103 -14.39 3.81 -8.54
N TRP A 104 -13.43 3.81 -7.61
CA TRP A 104 -12.03 4.11 -7.94
C TRP A 104 -11.41 3.05 -8.85
N ASP A 105 -11.72 1.78 -8.64
CA ASP A 105 -11.25 0.65 -9.44
C ASP A 105 -11.80 0.72 -10.87
N SER A 106 -13.08 1.08 -11.00
CA SER A 106 -13.70 1.36 -12.30
C SER A 106 -12.90 2.42 -13.06
N TYR A 107 -12.66 3.58 -12.44
CA TYR A 107 -11.84 4.64 -13.03
C TYR A 107 -10.41 4.18 -13.36
N ALA A 108 -9.69 3.63 -12.39
CA ALA A 108 -8.26 3.35 -12.54
C ALA A 108 -7.95 2.24 -13.56
N PHE A 109 -8.85 1.27 -13.75
CA PHE A 109 -8.59 0.10 -14.59
C PHE A 109 -9.43 0.03 -15.87
N HIS A 110 -10.60 0.67 -15.93
CA HIS A 110 -11.43 0.70 -17.12
C HIS A 110 -11.26 2.00 -17.91
N ASP A 111 -11.22 3.16 -17.24
CA ASP A 111 -11.12 4.46 -17.94
C ASP A 111 -9.68 4.87 -18.29
N VAL A 112 -8.67 4.41 -17.53
CA VAL A 112 -7.26 4.82 -17.68
C VAL A 112 -6.41 3.79 -18.46
N GLU A 113 -6.97 2.64 -18.83
CA GLU A 113 -6.30 1.53 -19.55
C GLU A 113 -4.96 1.10 -18.88
N PHE A 114 -5.07 0.32 -17.81
CA PHE A 114 -3.92 -0.10 -16.98
C PHE A 114 -2.91 -1.00 -17.70
N LEU A 115 -3.35 -1.86 -18.62
CA LEU A 115 -2.57 -3.02 -19.09
C LEU A 115 -1.52 -2.69 -20.18
N ASP A 116 -1.54 -1.50 -20.77
CA ASP A 116 -0.73 -1.24 -21.97
C ASP A 116 0.60 -0.52 -21.72
N SER A 117 0.90 -0.07 -20.49
CA SER A 117 2.04 0.84 -20.28
C SER A 117 3.05 0.49 -19.18
N ALA A 118 2.71 -0.36 -18.19
CA ALA A 118 3.55 -0.56 -17.01
C ALA A 118 3.83 -2.04 -16.72
N PRO A 119 4.94 -2.41 -16.03
CA PRO A 119 5.34 -3.80 -15.81
C PRO A 119 4.48 -4.53 -14.75
N TRP A 120 3.33 -3.96 -14.40
CA TRP A 120 2.48 -4.45 -13.33
C TRP A 120 1.65 -5.65 -13.78
N ARG A 121 1.62 -6.65 -12.92
CA ARG A 121 0.73 -7.79 -12.99
C ARG A 121 -0.31 -7.65 -11.88
N SER A 122 -1.59 -7.60 -12.26
CA SER A 122 -2.70 -7.69 -11.32
C SER A 122 -3.18 -9.14 -11.22
N MET A 123 -3.31 -9.64 -10.00
CA MET A 123 -3.97 -10.92 -9.70
C MET A 123 -4.97 -10.72 -8.56
N GLN A 124 -5.84 -11.69 -8.31
CA GLN A 124 -6.69 -11.61 -7.13
C GLN A 124 -5.83 -11.80 -5.87
N PRO A 125 -6.18 -11.17 -4.73
CA PRO A 125 -5.41 -11.33 -3.49
C PRO A 125 -5.16 -12.80 -3.09
N ILE A 126 -6.10 -13.70 -3.38
CA ILE A 126 -5.99 -15.14 -3.10
C ILE A 126 -4.92 -15.86 -3.94
N ASP A 127 -4.55 -15.31 -5.10
CA ASP A 127 -3.53 -15.89 -5.98
C ASP A 127 -2.11 -15.52 -5.55
N TYR A 128 -1.97 -14.56 -4.65
CA TYR A 128 -0.68 -14.19 -4.07
C TYR A 128 -0.30 -15.11 -2.92
N THR A 129 1.00 -15.27 -2.70
CA THR A 129 1.59 -16.05 -1.61
C THR A 129 2.32 -15.16 -0.61
N PRO A 130 1.60 -14.28 0.14
CA PRO A 130 2.20 -13.48 1.20
C PRO A 130 2.74 -14.37 2.33
N TYR A 131 3.57 -13.80 3.21
CA TYR A 131 4.14 -14.54 4.34
C TYR A 131 3.07 -15.12 5.30
N LYS A 132 1.98 -14.39 5.48
CA LYS A 132 0.80 -14.74 6.27
C LYS A 132 -0.44 -14.12 5.62
N ASP A 133 -1.61 -14.50 6.13
CA ASP A 133 -2.90 -13.96 5.69
C ASP A 133 -2.90 -12.43 5.69
N LEU A 134 -3.53 -11.80 4.70
CA LEU A 134 -3.66 -10.34 4.62
C LEU A 134 -4.98 -9.86 5.21
N TYR A 135 -5.86 -10.78 5.62
CA TYR A 135 -7.17 -10.49 6.15
C TYR A 135 -7.24 -10.72 7.66
N GLN A 136 -7.96 -9.83 8.33
CA GLN A 136 -8.53 -10.09 9.64
C GLN A 136 -10.03 -9.89 9.55
N TYR A 137 -10.78 -10.94 9.85
CA TYR A 137 -12.24 -10.93 9.76
C TYR A 137 -12.90 -10.45 11.06
N ASP A 138 -12.21 -10.62 12.20
CA ASP A 138 -12.68 -10.11 13.49
C ASP A 138 -12.53 -8.59 13.57
N LYS A 139 -13.51 -7.94 14.21
CA LYS A 139 -13.53 -6.48 14.33
C LYS A 139 -12.40 -5.96 15.24
N PRO A 140 -11.75 -4.86 14.86
CA PRO A 140 -11.88 -4.15 13.58
C PRO A 140 -11.23 -4.95 12.44
N ALA A 141 -12.00 -5.18 11.38
CA ALA A 141 -11.56 -5.95 10.23
C ALA A 141 -10.58 -5.14 9.37
N PHE A 142 -9.70 -5.84 8.65
CA PHE A 142 -8.87 -5.24 7.60
C PHE A 142 -8.54 -6.27 6.54
N GLY A 143 -8.15 -5.81 5.35
CA GLY A 143 -7.82 -6.70 4.26
C GLY A 143 -7.40 -5.99 3.00
N ALA A 144 -7.01 -6.77 1.99
CA ALA A 144 -6.70 -6.26 0.65
C ALA A 144 -7.93 -6.38 -0.28
N PHE A 145 -8.21 -5.35 -1.05
CA PHE A 145 -9.16 -5.42 -2.17
C PHE A 145 -8.46 -5.76 -3.48
N ARG A 146 -7.32 -5.12 -3.73
CA ARG A 146 -6.54 -5.30 -4.96
C ARG A 146 -5.06 -5.34 -4.65
N MET A 147 -4.33 -6.12 -5.44
CA MET A 147 -2.89 -6.31 -5.32
C MET A 147 -2.25 -6.35 -6.71
N VAL A 148 -1.09 -5.71 -6.83
CA VAL A 148 -0.27 -5.77 -8.04
C VAL A 148 1.20 -5.96 -7.67
N ASP A 149 1.89 -6.79 -8.45
CA ASP A 149 3.34 -7.00 -8.35
C ASP A 149 4.00 -6.88 -9.72
N ILE A 150 5.32 -7.03 -9.76
CA ILE A 150 6.06 -7.11 -11.02
C ILE A 150 6.64 -8.52 -11.15
N ALA A 151 6.39 -9.16 -12.29
CA ALA A 151 6.98 -10.45 -12.60
C ALA A 151 8.47 -10.30 -12.94
N GLY A 152 9.26 -11.34 -12.68
CA GLY A 152 10.68 -11.36 -13.02
C GLY A 152 11.59 -11.05 -11.83
N ARG A 153 12.74 -10.45 -12.13
CA ARG A 153 13.83 -10.22 -11.16
C ARG A 153 14.17 -8.74 -11.00
N GLU A 154 13.67 -7.90 -11.89
CA GLU A 154 14.10 -6.52 -12.08
C GLU A 154 13.62 -5.61 -10.94
N PHE A 155 12.40 -5.83 -10.46
CA PHE A 155 11.75 -4.97 -9.47
C PHE A 155 11.08 -5.81 -8.36
N PRO A 156 11.41 -5.56 -7.07
CA PRO A 156 10.75 -6.22 -5.95
C PRO A 156 9.46 -5.50 -5.51
N HIS A 157 9.10 -4.41 -6.17
CA HIS A 157 7.98 -3.56 -5.79
C HIS A 157 6.66 -4.31 -5.72
N PHE A 158 5.81 -3.87 -4.79
CA PHE A 158 4.47 -4.39 -4.59
C PHE A 158 3.52 -3.22 -4.33
N LYS A 159 2.28 -3.28 -4.81
CA LYS A 159 1.24 -2.34 -4.42
C LYS A 159 -0.03 -3.06 -4.00
N ALA A 160 -0.80 -2.46 -3.09
CA ALA A 160 -2.10 -2.96 -2.73
C ALA A 160 -3.08 -1.84 -2.37
N VAL A 161 -4.36 -2.05 -2.66
CA VAL A 161 -5.44 -1.27 -2.08
C VAL A 161 -6.01 -2.08 -0.93
N ILE A 162 -6.06 -1.49 0.25
CA ILE A 162 -6.47 -2.14 1.48
C ILE A 162 -7.59 -1.36 2.14
N TYR A 163 -8.36 -2.03 2.99
CA TYR A 163 -9.32 -1.38 3.87
C TYR A 163 -8.94 -1.59 5.33
N ASN A 164 -9.38 -0.64 6.16
CA ASN A 164 -9.41 -0.79 7.60
C ASN A 164 -10.80 -0.38 8.10
N ASP A 165 -11.45 -1.27 8.86
CA ASP A 165 -12.76 -1.05 9.48
C ASP A 165 -12.63 -0.17 10.74
N LEU A 166 -12.06 1.03 10.56
CA LEU A 166 -11.79 2.02 11.59
C LEU A 166 -11.96 3.42 11.01
N GLU A 167 -12.59 4.30 11.77
CA GLU A 167 -12.59 5.73 11.47
C GLU A 167 -11.23 6.35 11.80
N VAL A 168 -10.75 7.24 10.94
CA VAL A 168 -9.41 7.82 11.05
C VAL A 168 -9.28 8.87 12.14
N ASP A 169 -8.07 8.93 12.69
CA ASP A 169 -7.51 10.12 13.31
C ASP A 169 -6.19 10.45 12.59
N ASN A 170 -5.86 11.73 12.43
CA ASN A 170 -4.74 12.17 11.58
C ASN A 170 -3.35 11.76 12.13
N GLU A 171 -3.30 11.17 13.32
CA GLU A 171 -2.09 11.03 14.12
C GLU A 171 -1.68 9.57 14.36
N THR A 172 -2.51 8.59 13.97
CA THR A 172 -2.20 7.17 14.17
C THR A 172 -1.98 6.39 12.88
N CYS A 173 -1.23 5.31 13.03
CA CYS A 173 -1.13 4.25 12.04
C CYS A 173 -1.98 3.06 12.47
N PHE A 174 -2.66 2.44 11.51
CA PHE A 174 -3.54 1.32 11.78
C PHE A 174 -2.77 0.01 11.79
N ARG A 175 -3.14 -0.89 12.71
CA ARG A 175 -2.53 -2.22 12.81
C ARG A 175 -2.63 -3.00 11.49
N GLY A 176 -3.72 -2.84 10.73
CA GLY A 176 -3.86 -3.47 9.41
C GLY A 176 -2.82 -2.99 8.39
N GLU A 177 -2.57 -1.69 8.32
CA GLU A 177 -1.51 -1.10 7.49
C GLU A 177 -0.13 -1.66 7.87
N LEU A 178 0.13 -1.73 9.17
CA LEU A 178 1.39 -2.22 9.72
C LEU A 178 1.62 -3.72 9.58
N LEU A 179 0.56 -4.53 9.46
CA LEU A 179 0.68 -5.98 9.25
C LEU A 179 0.80 -6.32 7.77
N ILE A 180 0.02 -5.67 6.91
CA ILE A 180 0.01 -5.97 5.49
C ILE A 180 1.37 -5.65 4.86
N SER A 181 1.96 -4.49 5.14
CA SER A 181 3.26 -4.11 4.57
C SER A 181 4.38 -5.15 4.80
N PRO A 182 4.73 -5.54 6.04
CA PRO A 182 5.77 -6.54 6.26
C PRO A 182 5.40 -7.93 5.72
N ARG A 183 4.11 -8.32 5.72
CA ARG A 183 3.67 -9.61 5.14
C ARG A 183 3.92 -9.67 3.63
N LEU A 184 3.66 -8.57 2.93
CA LEU A 184 3.96 -8.42 1.50
C LEU A 184 5.48 -8.39 1.25
N MET A 185 6.23 -7.62 2.06
CA MET A 185 7.69 -7.56 1.94
C MET A 185 8.34 -8.94 2.12
N LEU A 186 7.94 -9.67 3.16
CA LEU A 186 8.44 -11.02 3.43
C LEU A 186 8.08 -11.99 2.30
N GLY A 187 6.89 -11.86 1.71
CA GLY A 187 6.50 -12.62 0.52
C GLY A 187 7.48 -12.42 -0.64
N GLN A 188 7.88 -11.17 -0.92
CA GLN A 188 8.87 -10.88 -1.96
C GLN A 188 10.28 -11.34 -1.60
N LEU A 189 10.72 -11.12 -0.35
CA LEU A 189 12.05 -11.54 0.13
C LEU A 189 12.24 -13.06 0.13
N THR A 190 11.19 -13.86 0.04
CA THR A 190 11.33 -15.32 -0.09
C THR A 190 11.56 -15.77 -1.54
N LYS A 191 11.34 -14.89 -2.53
CA LYS A 191 11.50 -15.22 -3.95
C LYS A 191 12.98 -15.24 -4.33
N ILE A 192 13.44 -16.40 -4.82
CA ILE A 192 14.84 -16.61 -5.26
C ILE A 192 15.25 -15.60 -6.33
N CYS A 193 14.34 -15.23 -7.24
CA CYS A 193 14.63 -14.25 -8.29
C CYS A 193 14.90 -12.84 -7.75
N LEU A 194 14.48 -12.52 -6.52
CA LEU A 194 14.61 -11.19 -5.92
C LEU A 194 15.70 -11.09 -4.84
N VAL A 195 16.44 -12.16 -4.54
CA VAL A 195 17.40 -12.18 -3.42
C VAL A 195 18.52 -11.13 -3.50
N HIS A 196 18.76 -10.58 -4.70
CA HIS A 196 19.78 -9.59 -4.96
C HIS A 196 19.29 -8.17 -4.64
N HIS A 197 17.99 -7.99 -4.38
CA HIS A 197 17.42 -6.76 -3.85
C HIS A 197 17.56 -6.73 -2.33
N ASN A 198 18.04 -5.61 -1.82
CA ASN A 198 18.16 -5.30 -0.40
C ASN A 198 17.00 -4.42 0.12
N ILE A 199 16.13 -3.95 -0.78
CA ILE A 199 14.94 -3.17 -0.43
C ILE A 199 13.74 -3.75 -1.17
N VAL A 200 12.64 -3.94 -0.44
CA VAL A 200 11.34 -4.34 -1.02
C VAL A 200 10.33 -3.24 -0.73
N PRO A 201 10.10 -2.31 -1.67
CA PRO A 201 9.13 -1.25 -1.49
C PRO A 201 7.69 -1.76 -1.61
N VAL A 202 6.83 -1.29 -0.72
CA VAL A 202 5.38 -1.55 -0.76
C VAL A 202 4.64 -0.21 -0.78
N LEU A 203 3.75 -0.03 -1.77
CA LEU A 203 2.80 1.08 -1.80
C LEU A 203 1.42 0.58 -1.37
N LEU A 204 0.82 1.19 -0.35
CA LEU A 204 -0.55 0.92 0.03
C LEU A 204 -1.43 2.14 -0.23
N ILE A 205 -2.60 1.91 -0.84
CA ILE A 205 -3.74 2.82 -0.71
C ILE A 205 -4.57 2.27 0.45
N SER A 206 -4.60 3.00 1.56
CA SER A 206 -5.37 2.63 2.75
C SER A 206 -6.70 3.35 2.74
N LEU A 207 -7.80 2.60 2.58
CA LEU A 207 -9.18 3.11 2.58
C LEU A 207 -9.82 2.90 3.95
N MET A 208 -10.39 3.98 4.50
CA MET A 208 -10.77 4.09 5.90
C MET A 208 -12.07 4.88 5.96
N GLY A 209 -13.19 4.21 5.65
CA GLY A 209 -14.48 4.87 5.48
C GLY A 209 -14.50 5.82 4.28
N LYS A 210 -14.71 7.12 4.54
CA LYS A 210 -14.75 8.19 3.51
C LYS A 210 -13.41 8.87 3.30
N ARG A 211 -12.33 8.23 3.74
CA ARG A 211 -10.98 8.80 3.64
C ARG A 211 -9.99 7.78 3.13
N ALA A 212 -8.93 8.28 2.53
CA ALA A 212 -7.82 7.46 2.07
C ALA A 212 -6.48 8.12 2.32
N ARG A 213 -5.42 7.31 2.38
CA ARG A 213 -4.03 7.79 2.31
C ARG A 213 -3.16 6.84 1.50
N LEU A 214 -2.10 7.38 0.94
CA LEU A 214 -1.00 6.63 0.35
C LEU A 214 0.08 6.38 1.39
N LEU A 215 0.52 5.14 1.49
CA LEU A 215 1.62 4.72 2.35
C LEU A 215 2.74 4.12 1.50
N GLU A 216 3.95 4.67 1.58
CA GLU A 216 5.15 4.02 1.06
C GLU A 216 5.90 3.39 2.23
N SER A 217 6.11 2.08 2.18
CA SER A 217 6.80 1.34 3.22
C SER A 217 8.02 0.61 2.68
N TYR A 218 9.09 0.57 3.46
CA TYR A 218 10.30 -0.20 3.18
C TYR A 218 11.15 -0.41 4.44
N PHE A 219 12.07 -1.37 4.40
CA PHE A 219 13.08 -1.51 5.45
C PHE A 219 14.32 -0.70 5.09
N ASP A 220 14.76 0.19 5.99
CA ASP A 220 16.03 0.90 5.84
C ASP A 220 17.13 0.16 6.59
N SER A 221 18.06 -0.43 5.83
CA SER A 221 19.21 -1.14 6.37
C SER A 221 20.19 -0.25 7.14
N SER A 222 20.24 1.05 6.83
CA SER A 222 21.17 1.99 7.46
C SER A 222 20.73 2.32 8.89
N SER A 223 19.45 2.67 9.07
CA SER A 223 18.85 2.90 10.39
C SER A 223 18.37 1.62 11.08
N LYS A 224 18.37 0.48 10.38
CA LYS A 224 17.79 -0.81 10.81
C LYS A 224 16.35 -0.66 11.30
N SER A 225 15.58 0.18 10.63
CA SER A 225 14.20 0.49 11.02
C SER A 225 13.22 0.19 9.89
N PHE A 226 11.97 -0.09 10.26
CA PHE A 226 10.88 -0.14 9.30
C PHE A 226 10.39 1.28 9.05
N VAL A 227 10.51 1.76 7.82
CA VAL A 227 10.07 3.10 7.44
C VAL A 227 8.68 2.98 6.82
N MET A 228 7.76 3.79 7.33
CA MET A 228 6.43 3.98 6.74
C MET A 228 6.22 5.47 6.52
N ARG A 229 6.00 5.85 5.27
CA ARG A 229 5.81 7.24 4.86
C ARG A 229 4.36 7.44 4.46
N SER A 230 3.67 8.37 5.11
CA SER A 230 2.25 8.61 4.87
C SER A 230 2.03 9.92 4.14
N SER A 231 1.19 9.91 3.11
CA SER A 231 0.61 11.12 2.54
C SER A 231 -0.31 11.82 3.55
N ASP A 232 -0.77 13.02 3.18
CA ASP A 232 -1.94 13.62 3.81
C ASP A 232 -3.20 12.76 3.50
N LEU A 233 -4.25 12.94 4.30
CA LEU A 233 -5.53 12.24 4.09
C LEU A 233 -6.33 12.91 2.98
N TYR A 234 -6.89 12.08 2.11
CA TYR A 234 -7.83 12.45 1.07
C TYR A 234 -9.24 12.18 1.58
N GLU A 235 -10.13 13.16 1.42
CA GLU A 235 -11.53 13.04 1.83
C GLU A 235 -12.44 12.84 0.62
N PHE A 236 -13.43 11.97 0.78
CA PHE A 236 -14.46 11.68 -0.21
C PHE A 236 -15.78 12.36 0.20
N SER A 237 -15.77 13.70 0.24
CA SER A 237 -16.90 14.52 0.69
C SER A 237 -17.74 15.08 -0.46
N ASP A 238 -17.10 15.41 -1.57
CA ASP A 238 -17.72 16.08 -2.71
C ASP A 238 -16.99 15.73 -4.02
N GLN A 239 -17.59 16.04 -5.16
CA GLN A 239 -17.04 15.70 -6.46
C GLN A 239 -15.63 16.28 -6.69
N THR A 240 -15.33 17.47 -6.17
CA THR A 240 -14.01 18.09 -6.37
C THR A 240 -12.95 17.36 -5.57
N SER A 241 -13.25 17.04 -4.30
CA SER A 241 -12.35 16.29 -3.43
C SER A 241 -12.13 14.86 -3.95
N ILE A 242 -13.20 14.20 -4.39
CA ILE A 242 -13.18 12.84 -4.96
C ILE A 242 -12.40 12.82 -6.26
N SER A 243 -12.68 13.74 -7.20
CA SER A 243 -11.97 13.81 -8.48
C SER A 243 -10.45 13.93 -8.28
N LYS A 244 -10.03 14.86 -7.41
CA LYS A 244 -8.62 15.04 -7.06
C LYS A 244 -8.04 13.78 -6.42
N ALA A 245 -8.72 13.19 -5.44
CA ALA A 245 -8.25 12.00 -4.75
C ALA A 245 -8.14 10.81 -5.69
N PHE A 246 -9.16 10.52 -6.49
CA PHE A 246 -9.19 9.40 -7.41
C PHE A 246 -8.05 9.49 -8.42
N LYS A 247 -7.89 10.66 -9.04
CA LYS A 247 -6.79 10.91 -9.96
C LYS A 247 -5.44 10.70 -9.29
N THR A 248 -5.18 11.37 -8.16
CA THR A 248 -3.90 11.25 -7.46
C THR A 248 -3.59 9.81 -7.02
N LEU A 249 -4.58 9.09 -6.49
CA LEU A 249 -4.41 7.69 -6.11
C LEU A 249 -4.09 6.81 -7.34
N ALA A 250 -4.76 7.03 -8.46
CA ALA A 250 -4.51 6.32 -9.71
C ALA A 250 -3.13 6.65 -10.30
N GLU A 251 -2.70 7.92 -10.29
CA GLU A 251 -1.36 8.32 -10.75
C GLU A 251 -0.28 7.46 -10.08
N TYR A 252 -0.32 7.31 -8.75
CA TYR A 252 0.67 6.51 -8.04
C TYR A 252 0.45 5.00 -8.14
N PHE A 253 -0.80 4.52 -8.13
CA PHE A 253 -1.06 3.09 -8.21
C PHE A 253 -0.69 2.51 -9.58
N LEU A 254 -0.90 3.27 -10.66
CA LEU A 254 -0.61 2.85 -12.02
C LEU A 254 0.80 3.24 -12.49
N GLY A 255 1.49 4.14 -11.77
CA GLY A 255 2.82 4.62 -12.14
C GLY A 255 3.97 3.62 -11.93
N ASP A 256 5.13 3.96 -12.49
CA ASP A 256 6.26 3.04 -12.59
C ASP A 256 7.01 2.81 -11.27
N PRO A 257 7.65 1.63 -11.11
CA PRO A 257 8.64 1.43 -10.06
C PRO A 257 9.84 2.35 -10.30
N THR A 258 10.36 2.93 -9.23
CA THR A 258 11.59 3.72 -9.24
C THR A 258 12.44 3.44 -8.00
N GLY A 259 13.54 4.17 -7.87
CA GLY A 259 14.50 4.00 -6.78
C GLY A 259 15.44 2.80 -6.96
N LYS A 260 16.52 2.78 -6.18
CA LYS A 260 17.51 1.69 -6.18
C LYS A 260 17.14 0.68 -5.11
N THR A 261 16.99 -0.58 -5.49
CA THR A 261 16.63 -1.67 -4.59
C THR A 261 17.74 -2.72 -4.42
N VAL A 262 18.82 -2.64 -5.20
CA VAL A 262 20.03 -3.50 -5.11
C VAL A 262 21.13 -2.86 -4.28
#